data_AF-A0A967TFZ2-F1
#
_entry.id   AF-A0A967TFZ2-F1
#
_cell.length_a   1.000
_cell.length_b   1.000
_cell.length_c   1.000
_cell.angle_alpha   90.00
_cell.angle_beta   90.00
_cell.angle_gamma   90.00
#
_symmetry.space_group_name_H-M   'P 1'
#
loop_
_entity.id
_entity.type
_entity.pdbx_description
1 polymer ?
#
loop_
_entity_poly.entity_id
_entity_poly.type
_entity_poly.pdbx_seq_one_letter_code
_entity_poly.pdbx_strand_id
1 'polypeptide(L)'
;AYPGDAFGNALYENPGFGHHWIKVKLVGRESNRAAIGARIRVDIVEDGAQRSIFRTVGSGGSFGASPFLQEIGLGRAERIERLEV
;
A
#
# COMPACT_ATOMS: atom_id res chain seq x y z
N ALA A 1 8.65 37.22 -13.72
CA ALA A 1 7.97 36.24 -12.87
C ALA A 1 7.65 35.01 -13.71
N TYR A 2 7.88 33.80 -13.21
CA TYR A 2 7.46 32.58 -13.89
C TYR A 2 5.97 32.33 -13.60
N PRO A 3 5.16 31.89 -14.58
CA PRO A 3 3.79 31.46 -14.30
C PRO A 3 3.81 30.32 -13.28
N GLY A 4 2.88 30.35 -12.33
CA GLY A 4 2.66 29.24 -11.41
C GLY A 4 2.11 28.02 -12.14
N ASP A 5 2.04 26.90 -11.43
CA ASP A 5 1.46 25.65 -11.94
C ASP A 5 0.05 25.89 -12.52
N ALA A 6 -0.21 25.35 -13.71
CA ALA A 6 -1.49 25.45 -14.40
C ALA A 6 -2.54 24.49 -13.83
N PHE A 7 -2.16 23.54 -12.97
CA PHE A 7 -3.10 22.61 -12.35
C PHE A 7 -3.90 23.28 -11.23
N GLY A 8 -5.21 23.41 -11.44
CA GLY A 8 -6.16 23.85 -10.41
C GLY A 8 -6.42 22.77 -9.36
N ASN A 9 -6.96 23.19 -8.21
CA ASN A 9 -7.39 22.26 -7.17
C ASN A 9 -8.44 21.28 -7.73
N ALA A 10 -8.22 19.99 -7.54
CA ALA A 10 -9.14 18.94 -7.92
C ALA A 10 -9.42 18.04 -6.71
N LEU A 11 -10.70 17.68 -6.52
CA LEU A 11 -11.13 16.66 -5.58
C LEU A 11 -11.40 15.37 -6.36
N TYR A 12 -10.72 14.30 -6.00
CA TYR A 12 -10.92 12.98 -6.59
C TYR A 12 -11.65 12.10 -5.58
N GLU A 13 -12.78 11.54 -5.99
CA GLU A 13 -13.47 10.50 -5.26
C GLU A 13 -12.95 9.13 -5.71
N ASN A 14 -12.72 8.24 -4.75
CA ASN A 14 -12.37 6.84 -5.00
C ASN A 14 -13.60 5.97 -4.68
N PRO A 15 -14.53 5.75 -5.64
CA PRO A 15 -15.79 5.02 -5.39
C PRO A 15 -15.59 3.52 -5.13
N GLY A 16 -14.37 3.03 -5.22
CA GLY A 16 -14.05 1.61 -5.10
C GLY A 16 -14.41 0.83 -6.38
N PHE A 17 -14.09 -0.46 -6.35
CA PHE A 17 -14.20 -1.35 -7.52
C PHE A 17 -14.60 -2.78 -7.15
N GLY A 18 -15.21 -2.98 -5.97
CA GLY A 18 -15.72 -4.29 -5.54
C GLY A 18 -14.64 -5.31 -5.14
N HIS A 19 -13.44 -4.85 -4.81
CA HIS A 19 -12.34 -5.70 -4.34
C HIS A 19 -11.92 -5.34 -2.92
N HIS A 20 -11.29 -6.29 -2.27
CA HIS A 20 -10.79 -6.17 -0.91
C HIS A 20 -9.36 -5.62 -0.90
N TRP A 21 -9.03 -4.93 0.19
CA TRP A 21 -7.70 -4.39 0.43
C TRP A 21 -7.47 -4.25 1.93
N ILE A 22 -6.20 -4.22 2.33
CA ILE A 22 -5.78 -3.92 3.70
C ILE A 22 -4.81 -2.75 3.75
N LYS A 23 -4.76 -2.11 4.92
CA LYS A 23 -3.76 -1.13 5.29
C LYS A 23 -2.85 -1.72 6.35
N VAL A 24 -1.55 -1.78 6.07
CA VAL A 24 -0.53 -2.29 6.99
C VAL A 24 0.41 -1.16 7.36
N LYS A 25 0.43 -0.79 8.65
CA LYS A 25 1.38 0.17 9.21
C LYS A 25 2.43 -0.57 10.03
N LEU A 26 3.68 -0.52 9.58
CA LEU A 26 4.80 -1.05 10.34
C LEU A 26 5.37 0.02 11.26
N VAL A 27 5.86 -0.41 12.42
CA VAL A 27 6.57 0.44 13.38
C VAL A 27 7.83 -0.30 13.82
N GLY A 28 8.99 0.15 13.33
CA GLY A 28 10.28 -0.42 13.74
C GLY A 28 10.52 -0.22 15.25
N ARG A 29 11.01 -1.26 15.92
CA ARG A 29 11.35 -1.22 17.35
C ARG A 29 12.84 -1.04 17.62
N GLU A 30 13.69 -1.68 16.81
CA GLU A 30 15.16 -1.61 16.93
C GLU A 30 15.78 -0.75 15.83
N SER A 31 15.42 -1.03 14.58
CA SER A 31 15.85 -0.28 13.39
C SER A 31 14.90 0.89 13.07
N ASN A 32 15.08 1.54 11.91
CA ASN A 32 14.35 2.76 11.54
C ASN A 32 12.82 2.65 11.79
N ARG A 33 12.27 3.61 12.56
CA ARG A 33 10.88 3.59 13.04
C ARG A 33 9.86 3.58 11.90
N ALA A 34 10.22 4.13 10.74
CA ALA A 34 9.41 4.15 9.53
C ALA A 34 9.35 2.80 8.79
N ALA A 35 10.12 1.79 9.23
CA ALA A 35 10.22 0.47 8.62
C ALA A 35 10.67 0.46 7.15
N ILE A 36 11.33 1.52 6.69
CA ILE A 36 11.87 1.63 5.33
C ILE A 36 12.79 0.43 5.07
N GLY A 37 12.57 -0.27 3.96
CA GLY A 37 13.27 -1.49 3.55
C GLY A 37 12.61 -2.79 3.99
N ALA A 38 11.63 -2.77 4.91
CA ALA A 38 10.91 -3.98 5.34
C ALA A 38 10.07 -4.56 4.18
N ARG A 39 10.05 -5.90 4.06
CA ARG A 39 9.31 -6.63 3.02
C ARG A 39 8.12 -7.33 3.64
N ILE A 40 6.92 -6.85 3.31
CA ILE A 40 5.67 -7.51 3.67
C ILE A 40 5.34 -8.57 2.63
N ARG A 41 4.97 -9.76 3.08
CA ARG A 41 4.31 -10.78 2.27
C ARG A 41 2.92 -11.05 2.82
N VAL A 42 1.94 -11.11 1.92
CA VAL A 42 0.57 -11.51 2.20
C VAL A 42 0.24 -12.73 1.36
N ASP A 43 -0.08 -13.85 2.00
CA ASP A 43 -0.62 -15.02 1.32
C ASP A 43 -2.14 -15.04 1.46
N ILE A 44 -2.83 -15.16 0.34
CA ILE A 44 -4.29 -15.14 0.23
C ILE A 44 -4.80 -16.35 -0.54
N VAL A 45 -6.09 -16.64 -0.37
CA VAL A 45 -6.83 -17.55 -1.24
C VAL A 45 -7.82 -16.73 -2.06
N GLU A 46 -7.70 -16.80 -3.38
CA GLU A 46 -8.56 -16.12 -4.35
C GLU A 46 -9.11 -17.19 -5.31
N ASP A 47 -10.43 -17.32 -5.41
CA ASP A 47 -11.11 -18.33 -6.24
C ASP A 47 -10.58 -19.78 -6.02
N GLY A 48 -10.22 -20.11 -4.78
CA GLY A 48 -9.69 -21.43 -4.40
C GLY A 48 -8.19 -21.63 -4.68
N ALA A 49 -7.50 -20.65 -5.28
CA ALA A 49 -6.08 -20.69 -5.56
C ALA A 49 -5.26 -19.86 -4.55
N GLN A 50 -4.09 -20.36 -4.17
CA GLN A 50 -3.15 -19.60 -3.33
C GLN A 50 -2.40 -18.56 -4.17
N ARG A 51 -2.26 -17.36 -3.61
CA ARG A 51 -1.50 -16.26 -4.21
C ARG A 51 -0.71 -15.52 -3.14
N SER A 52 0.52 -15.15 -3.46
CA SER A 52 1.39 -14.32 -2.62
C SER A 52 1.50 -12.91 -3.20
N ILE A 53 1.34 -11.90 -2.35
CA ILE A 53 1.52 -10.49 -2.67
C ILE A 53 2.70 -9.97 -1.85
N PHE A 54 3.66 -9.33 -2.52
CA PHE A 54 4.83 -8.75 -1.88
C PHE A 54 4.81 -7.23 -1.98
N ARG A 55 5.13 -6.56 -0.88
CA ARG A 55 5.31 -5.10 -0.80
C ARG A 55 6.54 -4.76 0.00
N THR A 56 7.28 -3.75 -0.45
CA THR A 56 8.41 -3.21 0.31
C THR A 56 8.07 -1.81 0.76
N VAL A 57 8.29 -1.49 2.03
CA VAL A 57 8.15 -0.12 2.53
C VAL A 57 9.27 0.72 1.93
N GLY A 58 8.92 1.58 0.97
CA GLY A 58 9.85 2.54 0.38
C GLY A 58 10.12 3.73 1.29
N SER A 59 11.10 4.56 0.92
CA SER A 59 11.39 5.83 1.59
C SER A 59 10.38 6.95 1.28
N GLY A 60 9.38 6.66 0.44
CA GLY A 60 8.35 7.60 -0.02
C GLY A 60 8.32 7.70 -1.54
N GLY A 61 7.59 8.71 -2.05
CA GLY A 61 7.53 9.09 -3.46
C GLY A 61 8.02 10.53 -3.68
N SER A 62 8.21 10.93 -4.94
CA SER A 62 8.58 12.30 -5.33
C SER A 62 7.39 13.26 -5.14
N PHE A 63 6.98 14.03 -6.15
CA PHE A 63 5.75 14.84 -6.09
C PHE A 63 4.55 13.99 -5.66
N GLY A 64 4.04 14.24 -4.45
CA GLY A 64 2.89 13.54 -3.87
C GLY A 64 3.19 12.45 -2.83
N ALA A 65 4.46 12.20 -2.49
CA ALA A 65 4.94 11.33 -1.40
C ALA A 65 4.05 10.10 -1.07
N SER A 66 4.38 8.93 -1.62
CA SER A 66 3.73 7.67 -1.23
C SER A 66 3.84 7.45 0.29
N PRO A 67 2.73 7.15 0.99
CA PRO A 67 2.76 6.98 2.43
C PRO A 67 3.56 5.74 2.84
N PHE A 68 4.13 5.75 4.05
CA PHE A 68 4.69 4.53 4.66
C PHE A 68 3.62 3.48 4.97
N LEU A 69 2.36 3.91 5.05
CA LEU A 69 1.21 3.02 5.15
C LEU A 69 1.08 2.21 3.87
N GLN A 70 1.18 0.90 3.97
CA GLN A 70 1.10 0.03 2.80
C GLN A 70 -0.36 -0.31 2.52
N GLU A 71 -0.84 0.14 1.36
CA GLU A 71 -2.13 -0.22 0.80
C GLU A 71 -1.93 -1.42 -0.13
N ILE A 72 -2.50 -2.56 0.29
CA ILE A 72 -2.32 -3.85 -0.37
C ILE A 72 -3.68 -4.34 -0.84
N GLY A 73 -3.88 -4.34 -2.16
CA GLY A 73 -5.08 -4.92 -2.78
C GLY A 73 -5.03 -6.44 -2.74
N LEU A 74 -6.13 -7.05 -2.33
CA LEU A 74 -6.31 -8.51 -2.24
C LEU A 74 -7.18 -9.07 -3.36
N GLY A 75 -7.73 -8.20 -4.22
CA GLY A 75 -8.65 -8.61 -5.28
C GLY A 75 -9.96 -9.14 -4.69
N ARG A 76 -10.39 -10.32 -5.11
CA ARG A 76 -11.60 -10.99 -4.63
C ARG A 76 -11.35 -11.92 -3.44
N ALA A 77 -10.13 -11.98 -2.93
CA ALA A 77 -9.82 -12.83 -1.79
C ALA A 77 -10.58 -12.37 -0.53
N GLU A 78 -11.32 -13.30 0.07
CA GLU A 78 -12.07 -13.08 1.32
C GLU A 78 -11.24 -13.43 2.56
N ARG A 79 -10.08 -14.09 2.38
CA ARG A 79 -9.25 -14.59 3.47
C ARG A 79 -7.76 -14.41 3.22
N ILE A 80 -7.07 -13.96 4.27
CA ILE A 80 -5.60 -13.93 4.38
C ILE A 80 -5.19 -15.16 5.18
N GLU A 81 -4.35 -16.01 4.59
CA GLU A 81 -3.76 -17.16 5.29
C GLU A 81 -2.52 -16.77 6.09
N ARG A 82 -1.77 -15.78 5.60
CA ARG A 82 -0.55 -15.31 6.26
C ARG A 82 -0.26 -13.85 5.96
N LEU A 83 0.22 -13.14 6.97
CA LEU A 83 0.85 -11.83 6.86
C LEU A 83 2.19 -11.88 7.60
N GLU A 84 3.30 -11.68 6.88
CA GLU A 84 4.66 -11.71 7.43
C GLU A 84 5.47 -10.48 6.99
N VAL A 85 6.49 -10.13 7.80
CA VAL A 85 7.43 -9.00 7.61
C VAL A 85 8.85 -9.50 7.83
#